data_AF-A0A7V8W8F1-F1
#
_entry.id   AF-A0A7V8W8F1-F1
#
_cell.length_a   1.000
_cell.length_b   1.000
_cell.length_c   1.000
_cell.angle_alpha   90.00
_cell.angle_beta   90.00
_cell.angle_gamma   90.00
#
_symmetry.space_group_name_H-M   'P 1'
#
loop_
_entity.id
_entity.type
_entity.pdbx_description
1 polymer ?
#
loop_
_entity_poly.entity_id
_entity_poly.type
_entity_poly.pdbx_seq_one_letter_code
_entity_poly.pdbx_strand_id
1 'polypeptide(L)'
;SNLRLVFYRLLERAGLRHVRFHDLRHTYASLMAEAGAPPKYVQDQLGHSSIQVTMDIYSHLFPTGNREWVKRLDDPCSEDNSAPQAHPVVIVESGEAA
;
A
#
# COMPACT_ATOMS: atom_id res chain seq x y z
N SER A 1 -8.86 6.74 24.47
CA SER A 1 -8.09 5.48 24.46
C SER A 1 -6.72 5.71 25.07
N ASN A 2 -6.40 4.95 26.12
CA ASN A 2 -5.13 5.02 26.86
C ASN A 2 -3.90 4.92 25.93
N LEU A 3 -4.04 4.16 24.83
CA LEU A 3 -3.03 3.99 23.79
C LEU A 3 -2.56 5.31 23.14
N ARG A 4 -3.46 6.28 22.95
CA ARG A 4 -3.08 7.62 22.42
C ARG A 4 -2.21 8.39 23.41
N LEU A 5 -2.53 8.31 24.70
CA LEU A 5 -1.79 9.00 25.75
C LEU A 5 -0.38 8.42 25.89
N VAL A 6 -0.26 7.09 25.85
CA VAL A 6 1.04 6.40 25.86
C VAL A 6 1.84 6.78 24.62
N PHE A 7 1.22 6.79 23.44
CA PHE A 7 1.89 7.19 22.19
C PHE A 7 2.46 8.61 22.26
N TYR A 8 1.71 9.58 22.79
CA TYR A 8 2.19 10.95 22.91
C TYR A 8 3.37 11.08 23.88
N ARG A 9 3.36 10.34 25.00
CA ARG A 9 4.53 10.27 25.90
C ARG A 9 5.75 9.67 25.21
N LEU A 10 5.57 8.69 24.33
CA LEU A 10 6.66 8.12 23.55
C LEU A 10 7.22 9.12 22.53
N LEU A 11 6.36 9.91 21.87
CA LEU A 11 6.80 10.97 20.96
C LEU A 11 7.64 12.02 21.68
N GLU A 12 7.21 12.47 22.86
CA GLU A 12 7.97 13.42 23.69
C GLU A 12 9.34 12.86 24.07
N ARG A 13 9.39 11.60 24.51
CA ARG A 13 10.66 10.93 24.85
C ARG A 13 11.58 10.73 23.64
N ALA A 14 11.02 10.54 22.46
CA ALA A 14 11.76 10.43 21.21
C ALA A 14 12.20 11.79 20.64
N GLY A 15 11.79 12.91 21.25
CA GLY A 15 12.07 14.25 20.75
C GLY A 15 11.37 14.57 19.42
N LEU A 16 10.29 13.85 19.11
CA LEU A 16 9.56 14.00 17.86
C LEU A 16 8.41 15.02 18.03
N ARG A 17 8.06 15.67 16.90
CA ARG A 17 6.85 16.49 16.83
C ARG A 17 5.61 15.66 17.19
N HIS A 18 4.60 16.35 17.71
CA HIS A 18 3.32 15.71 17.97
C HIS A 18 2.66 15.30 16.66
N VAL A 19 2.50 13.99 16.46
CA VAL A 19 1.77 13.39 15.34
C VAL A 19 0.60 12.59 15.89
N ARG A 20 -0.49 12.51 15.13
CA ARG A 20 -1.66 11.74 15.55
C ARG A 20 -1.37 10.26 15.33
N PHE A 21 -1.99 9.42 16.15
CA PHE A 21 -1.85 7.97 16.00
C PHE A 21 -2.29 7.45 14.62
N HIS A 22 -3.28 8.09 13.99
CA HIS A 22 -3.72 7.72 12.65
C HIS A 22 -2.71 8.08 11.55
N ASP A 23 -1.79 9.01 11.81
CA ASP A 23 -0.77 9.40 10.84
C ASP A 23 0.18 8.24 10.54
N LEU A 24 0.38 7.31 11.49
CA LEU A 24 1.12 6.07 11.27
C LEU A 24 0.51 5.23 10.14
N ARG A 25 -0.82 5.24 10.02
CA ARG A 25 -1.54 4.52 8.97
C ARG A 25 -1.33 5.17 7.61
N HIS A 26 -1.29 6.50 7.56
CA HIS A 26 -0.95 7.24 6.35
C HIS A 26 0.51 6.99 5.94
N THR A 27 1.44 6.95 6.90
CA THR A 27 2.85 6.61 6.63
C THR A 27 2.97 5.21 6.03
N TYR A 28 2.29 4.21 6.60
CA TYR A 28 2.30 2.85 6.07
C TYR A 28 1.78 2.79 4.62
N ALA A 29 0.63 3.41 4.35
CA ALA A 29 0.06 3.44 3.00
C ALA A 29 1.00 4.12 1.99
N SER A 30 1.67 5.20 2.41
CA SER A 30 2.61 5.93 1.56
C SER A 30 3.85 5.11 1.21
N LEU A 31 4.45 4.45 2.20
CA LEU A 31 5.60 3.57 1.99
C LEU A 31 5.26 2.38 1.08
N MET A 32 4.09 1.79 1.26
CA MET A 32 3.65 0.67 0.42
C MET A 32 3.35 1.10 -1.02
N ALA A 33 2.76 2.28 -1.20
CA ALA A 33 2.52 2.83 -2.53
C ALA A 33 3.84 3.14 -3.26
N GLU A 34 4.83 3.72 -2.56
CA GLU A 34 6.17 3.96 -3.10
C GLU A 34 6.90 2.66 -3.47
N ALA A 35 6.73 1.61 -2.67
CA ALA A 35 7.24 0.26 -2.98
C ALA A 35 6.53 -0.42 -4.16
N GLY A 36 5.51 0.20 -4.76
CA GLY A 36 4.75 -0.35 -5.88
C GLY A 36 3.77 -1.45 -5.49
N ALA A 37 3.38 -1.54 -4.21
CA ALA A 37 2.41 -2.53 -3.77
C ALA A 37 1.04 -2.30 -4.41
N PRO A 38 0.30 -3.36 -4.78
CA PRO A 38 -1.00 -3.20 -5.39
C PRO A 38 -2.01 -2.59 -4.38
N PRO A 39 -2.89 -1.66 -4.79
CA PRO A 39 -3.82 -0.98 -3.89
C PRO A 39 -4.72 -1.93 -3.09
N LYS A 40 -5.05 -3.08 -3.69
CA LYS A 40 -5.86 -4.12 -3.04
C LYS A 40 -5.13 -4.76 -1.85
N TYR A 41 -3.83 -5.03 -2.00
CA TYR A 41 -3.01 -5.51 -0.90
C TYR A 41 -2.91 -4.48 0.22
N VAL A 42 -2.69 -3.21 -0.13
CA VAL A 42 -2.65 -2.12 0.86
C VAL A 42 -3.99 -2.01 1.61
N GLN A 43 -5.13 -2.14 0.91
CA GLN A 43 -6.45 -2.17 1.54
C GLN A 43 -6.56 -3.28 2.59
N ASP A 44 -6.17 -4.50 2.24
CA ASP A 44 -6.31 -5.68 3.10
C ASP A 44 -5.42 -5.54 4.34
N GLN A 45 -4.19 -5.04 4.20
CA GLN A 45 -3.29 -4.76 5.32
C GLN A 45 -3.78 -3.64 6.24
N LEU A 46 -4.43 -2.63 5.65
CA LEU A 46 -5.11 -1.60 6.43
C LEU A 46 -6.39 -2.15 7.10
N GLY A 47 -6.97 -3.24 6.62
CA GLY A 47 -8.24 -3.74 7.11
C GLY A 47 -9.40 -2.80 6.76
N HIS A 48 -9.30 -2.06 5.64
CA HIS A 48 -10.42 -1.30 5.13
C HIS A 48 -11.42 -2.27 4.49
N SER A 49 -12.68 -2.21 4.90
CA SER A 49 -13.75 -3.07 4.37
C SER A 49 -14.04 -2.81 2.88
N SER A 50 -13.81 -1.58 2.41
CA SER A 50 -14.01 -1.18 1.02
C SER A 50 -12.73 -0.62 0.41
N ILE A 51 -12.46 -1.01 -0.84
CA ILE A 51 -11.36 -0.47 -1.63
C ILE A 51 -11.57 1.02 -1.94
N GLN A 52 -12.83 1.47 -1.96
CA GLN A 52 -13.17 2.87 -2.19
C GLN A 52 -12.51 3.76 -1.14
N VAL A 53 -12.56 3.38 0.14
CA VAL A 53 -11.91 4.14 1.22
C VAL A 53 -10.41 4.28 0.97
N THR A 54 -9.75 3.20 0.56
CA THR A 54 -8.30 3.24 0.27
C THR A 54 -8.01 4.07 -0.97
N MET A 55 -8.79 3.95 -2.04
CA MET A 55 -8.57 4.69 -3.28
C MET A 55 -8.93 6.17 -3.14
N ASP A 56 -10.00 6.51 -2.43
CA ASP A 56 -10.39 7.90 -2.16
C ASP A 56 -9.29 8.64 -1.40
N ILE A 57 -8.64 7.96 -0.45
CA ILE A 57 -7.60 8.57 0.41
C ILE A 57 -6.22 8.52 -0.26
N TYR A 58 -5.86 7.43 -0.94
CA TYR A 58 -4.48 7.16 -1.36
C TYR A 58 -4.28 7.04 -2.87
N SER A 59 -5.30 7.21 -3.71
CA SER A 59 -5.19 7.12 -5.18
C SER A 59 -4.05 7.95 -5.77
N HIS A 60 -3.80 9.13 -5.22
CA HIS A 60 -2.75 10.05 -5.65
C HIS A 60 -1.32 9.52 -5.40
N LEU A 61 -1.16 8.53 -4.54
CA LEU A 61 0.13 7.88 -4.24
C LEU A 61 0.45 6.79 -5.25
N PHE A 62 -0.57 6.26 -5.93
CA PHE A 62 -0.39 5.24 -6.94
C PHE A 62 -0.11 5.89 -8.31
N PRO A 63 0.79 5.33 -9.12
CA PRO A 63 1.10 5.88 -10.44
C PRO A 63 -0.17 5.92 -11.30
N THR A 64 -0.62 7.12 -11.66
CA THR A 64 -1.82 7.38 -12.48
C THR A 64 -1.58 7.22 -13.99
N GLY A 65 -0.45 6.61 -14.36
CA GLY A 65 0.05 6.59 -15.72
C GLY A 65 -0.02 5.20 -16.36
N ASN A 66 -1.23 4.73 -16.67
CA ASN A 66 -1.41 3.52 -17.48
C ASN A 66 -0.94 3.68 -18.94
N ARG A 67 -0.24 4.79 -19.29
CA ARG A 67 0.29 5.00 -20.64
C ARG A 67 1.24 3.89 -21.08
N GLU A 68 1.99 3.31 -20.15
CA GLU A 68 2.79 2.11 -20.44
C GLU A 68 1.90 0.91 -20.81
N TRP A 69 0.81 0.71 -20.08
CA TRP A 69 -0.14 -0.36 -20.34
C TRP A 69 -0.95 -0.15 -21.64
N VAL A 70 -1.27 1.11 -21.97
CA VAL A 70 -1.85 1.46 -23.27
C VAL A 70 -0.84 1.21 -24.38
N LYS A 71 0.43 1.58 -24.21
CA LYS A 71 1.50 1.28 -25.18
C LYS A 71 1.66 -0.22 -25.43
N ARG A 72 1.50 -1.07 -24.41
CA ARG A 72 1.51 -2.54 -24.58
C ARG A 72 0.37 -3.07 -25.45
N LEU A 73 -0.74 -2.34 -25.58
CA LEU A 73 -1.82 -2.71 -26.50
C LEU A 73 -1.49 -2.37 -27.96
N ASP A 74 -0.64 -1.36 -28.17
CA ASP A 74 -0.22 -0.91 -29.51
C ASP A 74 0.90 -1.78 -30.11
N ASP A 75 1.55 -2.64 -29.30
CA ASP A 75 2.55 -3.59 -29.79
C ASP A 75 1.85 -4.70 -30.61
N PRO A 76 2.03 -4.75 -31.95
CA PRO A 76 1.38 -5.74 -32.77
C PRO A 76 2.04 -7.09 -32.51
N CYS A 77 1.39 -7.92 -31.68
CA CYS A 77 1.67 -9.33 -31.51
C CYS A 77 3.18 -9.62 -31.40
N SER A 78 3.81 -9.19 -30.31
CA SER A 78 5.13 -9.71 -29.95
C SER A 78 4.99 -11.21 -29.71
N GLU A 79 5.44 -12.02 -30.66
CA GLU A 79 5.75 -13.43 -30.43
C GLU A 79 6.94 -13.51 -29.47
N ASP A 80 6.70 -13.24 -28.20
CA ASP A 80 7.62 -13.59 -27.14
C ASP A 80 6.80 -13.93 -25.90
N ASN A 81 6.77 -15.24 -25.61
CA ASN A 81 6.10 -15.87 -24.49
C ASN A 81 6.79 -15.57 -23.14
N SER A 82 7.30 -14.35 -22.97
CA SER A 82 7.76 -13.85 -21.68
C SER A 82 6.61 -13.08 -21.06
N ALA A 83 5.71 -13.84 -20.41
CA ALA A 83 4.64 -13.29 -19.60
C ALA A 83 5.19 -12.10 -18.80
N PRO A 84 4.52 -10.92 -18.83
CA PRO A 84 4.95 -9.82 -17.98
C PRO A 84 4.96 -10.39 -16.58
N GLN A 85 6.13 -10.38 -15.93
CA GLN A 85 6.29 -10.92 -14.59
C GLN A 85 5.16 -10.33 -13.75
N ALA A 86 4.15 -11.15 -13.47
CA ALA A 86 3.12 -10.81 -12.52
C ALA A 86 3.92 -10.41 -11.29
N HIS A 87 3.72 -9.18 -10.82
CA HIS A 87 4.24 -8.77 -9.52
C HIS A 87 3.96 -9.94 -8.58
N PRO A 88 4.99 -10.55 -7.96
CA PRO A 88 4.80 -11.79 -7.26
C PRO A 88 3.76 -11.51 -6.19
N VAL A 89 2.56 -12.08 -6.35
CA VAL A 89 1.59 -12.17 -5.28
C VAL A 89 2.23 -13.16 -4.33
N VAL A 90 3.07 -12.63 -3.42
CA VAL A 90 3.57 -13.39 -2.29
C VAL A 90 2.34 -13.65 -1.44
N ILE A 91 1.70 -14.79 -1.68
CA ILE A 91 0.73 -15.37 -0.77
C ILE A 91 1.55 -15.74 0.46
N VAL A 92 1.59 -14.83 1.42
CA VAL A 92 2.05 -15.18 2.77
C VAL A 92 0.95 -16.07 3.31
N GLU A 93 1.11 -17.39 3.16
CA GLU A 93 0.27 -18.36 3.84
C GLU A 93 0.36 -18.05 5.33
N SER A 94 -0.75 -17.58 5.89
CA SER A 94 -0.92 -17.45 7.33
C SER A 94 -0.85 -18.84 7.93
N GLY A 95 0.36 -19.27 8.26
CA GLY A 95 0.66 -20.50 8.95
C GLY A 95 -0.13 -20.57 10.25
N GLU A 96 -0.94 -21.61 10.31
CA GLU A 96 -1.54 -22.16 11.52
C GLU A 96 -0.45 -22.34 12.59
N ALA A 97 -0.63 -21.69 13.74
CA ALA A 97 0.14 -21.95 14.94
C ALA A 97 -0.84 -22.23 16.08
N ALA A 98 -0.73 -23.47 16.55
CA ALA A 98 -1.38 -24.09 17.70
C ALA A 98 -1.33 -23.27 18.99
#